data_AF-A0A368G6P2-F1
#
_entry.id   AF-A0A368G6P2-F1
#
_cell.length_a   1.000
_cell.length_b   1.000
_cell.length_c   1.000
_cell.angle_alpha   90.00
_cell.angle_beta   90.00
_cell.angle_gamma   90.00
#
_symmetry.space_group_name_H-M   'P 1'
#
loop_
_entity.id
_entity.type
_entity.pdbx_description
1 polymer ?
#
loop_
_entity_poly.entity_id
_entity_poly.type
_entity_poly.pdbx_seq_one_letter_code
_entity_poly.pdbx_strand_id
1 'polypeptide(L)' 'MTLMFFGIVALVACLGFRVTFLYTIYAVLGALLSMLYLAIDIQLIMGGRRFELSPEEYIFGAMQIFLDILNIFL' A
#
# COMPACT_ATOMS: atom_id res chain seq x y z
N MET A 1 -7.16 -6.68 -2.91
CA MET A 1 -7.42 -8.15 -2.85
C MET A 1 -6.21 -8.97 -3.31
N THR A 2 -5.53 -8.60 -4.40
CA THR A 2 -4.33 -9.30 -4.91
C THR A 2 -3.17 -9.32 -3.90
N LEU A 3 -2.95 -8.24 -3.14
CA LEU A 3 -1.90 -8.16 -2.12
C LEU A 3 -2.13 -9.14 -0.95
N MET A 4 -3.38 -9.31 -0.51
CA MET A 4 -3.75 -10.26 0.55
C MET A 4 -3.48 -11.71 0.13
N PHE A 5 -3.81 -12.07 -1.11
CA PHE A 5 -3.52 -13.40 -1.64
C PHE A 5 -2.01 -13.65 -1.76
N PHE A 6 -1.24 -12.65 -2.22
CA PHE A 6 0.22 -12.75 -2.28
C PHE A 6 0.84 -12.88 -0.88
N GLY A 7 0.35 -12.14 0.12
CA GLY A 7 0.82 -12.21 1.50
C GLY A 7 0.58 -13.56 2.18
N ILE A 8 -0.58 -14.18 1.96
CA ILE A 8 -0.88 -15.51 2.49
C ILE A 8 0.03 -16.57 1.84
N VAL A 9 0.24 -16.49 0.52
CA VAL A 9 1.13 -17.42 -0.20
C VAL A 9 2.59 -17.25 0.25
N ALA A 10 3.05 -16.01 0.46
CA ALA A 10 4.39 -15.73 0.96
C ALA A 10 4.60 -16.26 2.40
N LEU A 11 3.59 -16.13 3.27
CA LEU A 11 3.64 -16.62 4.65
C LEU A 11 3.69 -18.16 4.71
N VAL A 12 2.89 -18.84 3.88
CA VAL A 12 2.94 -20.31 3.75
C VAL A 12 4.29 -20.78 3.19
N ALA A 13 4.83 -20.09 2.19
CA ALA A 13 6.15 -20.40 1.63
C ALA A 13 7.29 -20.16 2.63
N CYS A 14 7.20 -19.11 3.44
CA CYS A 14 8.21 -18.78 4.45
C CYS A 14 8.22 -19.80 5.60
N LEU A 15 7.04 -20.28 6.03
CA LEU A 15 6.91 -21.34 7.03
C LEU A 15 7.40 -22.70 6.52
N GLY A 16 7.19 -23.01 5.24
CA GLY A 16 7.59 -24.28 4.64
C GLY A 16 9.07 -24.39 4.26
N PHE A 17 9.72 -23.28 3.86
CA PHE A 17 11.05 -23.32 3.24
C PHE A 17 12.15 -22.52 3.96
N ARG A 18 11.85 -21.80 5.05
CA ARG A 18 12.81 -20.93 5.80
C ARG A 18 13.63 -19.98 4.89
N VAL A 19 13.00 -19.40 3.88
CA VAL A 19 13.70 -18.57 2.88
C VAL A 19 13.57 -17.09 3.25
N THR A 20 14.50 -16.57 4.04
CA THR A 20 14.56 -15.16 4.45
C THR A 20 14.63 -14.18 3.26
N PHE A 21 15.16 -14.65 2.13
CA PHE A 21 15.21 -13.89 0.88
C PHE A 21 13.82 -13.60 0.30
N LEU A 22 12.88 -14.54 0.38
CA LEU A 22 11.51 -14.33 -0.10
C LEU A 22 10.76 -13.29 0.73
N TYR A 23 11.00 -13.25 2.05
CA TYR A 23 10.45 -12.22 2.92
C TYR A 23 10.95 -10.82 2.52
N THR A 24 12.24 -10.70 2.19
CA THR A 24 12.83 -9.42 1.77
C THR A 24 12.23 -8.95 0.44
N ILE A 25 12.09 -9.85 -0.54
CA ILE A 25 11.43 -9.51 -1.82
C ILE A 25 9.98 -9.09 -1.59
N TYR A 26 9.25 -9.81 -0.74
CA TYR A 26 7.87 -9.50 -0.41
C TYR A 26 7.75 -8.10 0.22
N ALA A 27 8.61 -7.78 1.20
CA ALA A 27 8.64 -6.46 1.84
C ALA A 27 8.95 -5.34 0.85
N VAL A 28 9.92 -5.53 -0.06
CA VAL A 28 10.26 -4.54 -1.08
C VAL A 28 9.10 -4.32 -2.05
N LEU A 29 8.44 -5.39 -2.52
CA LEU A 29 7.27 -5.27 -3.40
C LEU A 29 6.10 -4.59 -2.71
N GLY A 30 5.86 -4.90 -1.44
CA GLY A 30 4.86 -4.26 -0.59
C GLY A 30 5.11 -2.76 -0.47
N ALA A 31 6.32 -2.37 -0.07
CA ALA A 31 6.72 -0.96 0.07
C ALA A 31 6.61 -0.18 -1.25
N LEU A 32 7.05 -0.76 -2.38
CA LEU A 32 6.93 -0.13 -3.70
C LEU A 32 5.46 0.10 -4.10
N LEU A 33 4.60 -0.88 -3.84
CA LEU A 33 3.16 -0.74 -4.11
C LEU A 33 2.52 0.30 -3.20
N SER A 34 2.82 0.30 -1.90
CA SER A 34 2.32 1.31 -0.96
C SER A 34 2.77 2.73 -1.34
N MET A 35 4.01 2.90 -1.82
CA MET A 35 4.47 4.20 -2.35
C MET A 35 3.70 4.64 -3.60
N LEU A 36 3.31 3.71 -4.48
CA LEU A 36 2.51 4.03 -5.66
C LEU A 36 1.08 4.43 -5.28
N TYR A 37 0.46 3.77 -4.29
CA TYR A 37 -0.82 4.17 -3.72
C TYR A 37 -0.77 5.57 -3.12
N LEU A 38 0.25 5.85 -2.30
CA LEU A 38 0.44 7.16 -1.70
C LEU A 38 0.55 8.27 -2.77
N ALA A 39 1.28 8.02 -3.86
CA ALA A 39 1.39 8.97 -4.96
C ALA A 39 0.03 9.24 -5.66
N ILE A 40 -0.80 8.22 -5.82
CA ILE A 40 -2.14 8.34 -6.40
C ILE A 40 -3.06 9.13 -5.46
N ASP A 41 -3.03 8.83 -4.16
CA ASP A 41 -3.90 9.47 -3.18
C ASP A 41 -3.53 10.95 -2.94
N ILE A 42 -2.23 11.26 -2.91
CA ILE A 42 -1.77 12.66 -2.90
C ILE A 42 -2.23 13.38 -4.17
N GLN A 43 -2.18 12.74 -5.34
CA GLN A 43 -2.66 13.34 -6.59
C GLN A 43 -4.18 13.61 -6.58
N LEU A 44 -4.96 12.74 -5.94
CA LEU A 44 -6.41 12.89 -5.76
C LEU A 44 -6.75 14.07 -4.86
N ILE A 45 -5.93 14.34 -3.85
CA ILE A 45 -6.09 15.46 -2.91
C ILE A 45 -5.58 16.79 -3.48
N MET A 46 -4.45 16.78 -4.18
CA MET A 46 -3.92 17.99 -4.85
C MET A 46 -4.82 18.46 -6.02
N GLY A 47 -5.66 17.57 -6.54
CA GLY A 47 -6.52 17.87 -7.70
C GLY A 47 -5.72 18.00 -9.00
N GLY A 48 -6.31 18.68 -9.99
CA GLY A 48 -5.75 18.89 -11.33
C GLY A 48 -6.07 17.79 -12.36
N ARG A 49 -6.97 16.84 -12.04
CA ARG A 49 -7.39 15.74 -12.95
C ARG A 49 -8.89 15.46 -12.85
N ARG A 50 -9.39 14.50 -13.63
CA ARG A 50 -10.83 14.18 -13.71
C ARG A 50 -11.46 13.65 -12.42
N PHE A 51 -10.65 13.15 -11.49
CA PHE A 51 -11.08 12.63 -10.19
C PHE A 51 -10.36 13.44 -9.12
N GLU A 52 -11.09 14.31 -8.44
CA GLU A 52 -10.60 15.16 -7.34
C GLU A 52 -11.48 14.90 -6.14
N LEU A 53 -10.88 14.92 -4.96
CA LEU A 53 -11.62 14.78 -3.71
C LEU A 53 -12.49 16.04 -3.49
N SER A 54 -13.75 15.86 -3.08
CA SER A 54 -14.56 17.00 -2.65
C SER A 54 -13.95 17.60 -1.37
N PRO A 55 -14.01 18.93 -1.15
CA PRO A 55 -13.57 19.55 0.11
C PRO A 55 -14.26 18.98 1.35
N GLU A 56 -15.47 18.45 1.19
CA GLU A 56 -16.26 17.80 2.24
C GLU A 56 -15.65 16.45 2.69
N GLU A 57 -14.83 15.83 1.83
CA GLU A 57 -14.23 14.51 2.03
C GLU A 57 -12.79 14.60 2.59
N TYR A 58 -12.32 15.79 2.99
CA TYR A 58 -10.94 15.99 3.46
C TYR A 58 -10.55 15.03 4.59
N ILE A 59 -11.47 14.71 5.52
CA ILE A 59 -11.22 13.77 6.61
C ILE A 59 -10.94 12.37 6.05
N PHE A 60 -11.70 11.96 5.03
CA PHE A 60 -11.50 10.69 4.36
C PHE A 60 -10.14 10.64 3.65
N GLY A 61 -9.78 11.68 2.89
CA GLY A 61 -8.48 11.77 2.25
C GLY A 61 -7.31 11.74 3.25
N ALA A 62 -7.43 12.43 4.38
CA ALA A 62 -6.41 12.42 5.43
C ALA A 62 -6.26 11.03 6.08
N MET A 63 -7.37 10.32 6.34
CA MET A 63 -7.32 8.94 6.83
C MET A 63 -6.66 8.00 5.82
N GLN A 64 -6.91 8.19 4.52
CA GLN A 64 -6.34 7.35 3.48
C GLN A 64 -4.82 7.51 3.39
N ILE A 65 -4.32 8.75 3.37
CA ILE A 65 -2.87 9.03 3.44
C ILE A 65 -2.24 8.43 4.71
N PHE A 66 -2.91 8.54 5.85
CA PHE A 66 -2.39 7.98 7.11
C PHE A 66 -2.23 6.46 7.03
N LEU A 67 -3.22 5.75 6.48
CA LEU A 67 -3.16 4.30 6.28
C LEU A 67 -2.06 3.91 5.29
N ASP A 68 -1.89 4.67 4.21
CA ASP A 68 -0.83 4.43 3.23
C ASP A 68 0.56 4.55 3.84
N ILE A 69 0.78 5.58 4.67
CA ILE A 69 2.04 5.75 5.40
C ILE A 69 2.28 4.57 6.34
N LEU A 70 1.26 4.14 7.10
CA LEU A 70 1.39 2.97 7.98
C LEU A 70 1.75 1.70 7.20
N ASN A 71 1.16 1.48 6.02
CA ASN A 71 1.44 0.33 5.16
C ASN A 71 2.84 0.35 4.53
N ILE A 72 3.55 1.48 4.52
CA ILE A 72 4.95 1.55 4.07
C ILE A 72 5.91 1.06 5.18
N PHE A 73 5.56 1.29 6.45
CA PHE A 73 6.41 0.98 7.59
C PHE A 73 6.16 -0.41 8.22
N LEU A 74 5.21 -1.17 7.67
CA LEU A 74 4.77 -2.49 8.16
C LEU A 74 5.46 -3.61 7.39
#